data_AF-A0A485BYS4-F1
#
_entry.id   AF-A0A485BYS4-F1
#
_cell.length_a   1.000
_cell.length_b   1.000
_cell.length_c   1.000
_cell.angle_alpha   90.00
_cell.angle_beta   90.00
_cell.angle_gamma   90.00
#
_symmetry.space_group_name_H-M   'P 1'
#
loop_
_entity.id
_entity.type
_entity.pdbx_description
1 polymer ?
#
loop_
_entity_poly.entity_id
_entity_poly.type
_entity_poly.pdbx_seq_one_letter_code
_entity_poly.pdbx_strand_id
1 'polypeptide(L)'
;MDFLVRAGEQGYSVPAQAMNNGNQRLLRYLQEPGLMTVRYSDDAAASRFAAQAYAALVLARQQKAPLGALREIWSRHEQARSGLPLLQLGIALKAMGDAPRAEQALTLAMSTPRQDTDRWLGDYGSALRDDALKLALLEENQLLPDAQNTLLSNLAEEAYGQRWLSTQETNALFLAGRTLQDLPGSWQAQTSLQAQPLSADKAQTRTLSAEQLATLQVSNTGDRPLWLRLDSSGYPLTAPQATGNVLGIERQIFDTRGQQKSLTSLRSGELVLVKLEVTAKRNVPDALVVDLLPAGLELENQNLANSSASLQENGDAVQNLLNQMQQADIQHIEFRDDRFVAAVAINEGSR
;
A
#
# COMPACT_ATOMS: atom_id res chain seq x y z
N MET A 1 -12.76 0.06 -9.22
CA MET A 1 -13.76 0.89 -9.94
C MET A 1 -13.18 2.24 -10.35
N ASP A 2 -12.62 3.04 -9.43
CA ASP A 2 -12.02 4.34 -9.78
C ASP A 2 -11.02 4.24 -10.95
N PHE A 3 -10.05 3.33 -10.85
CA PHE A 3 -9.09 3.05 -11.93
C PHE A 3 -9.77 2.74 -13.27
N LEU A 4 -10.83 1.92 -13.29
CA LEU A 4 -11.52 1.53 -14.51
C LEU A 4 -12.31 2.70 -15.13
N VAL A 5 -12.93 3.55 -14.30
CA VAL A 5 -13.58 4.80 -14.75
C VAL A 5 -12.55 5.70 -15.40
N ARG A 6 -11.44 5.97 -14.70
CA ARG A 6 -10.33 6.80 -15.18
C ARG A 6 -9.68 6.24 -16.45
N ALA A 7 -9.52 4.93 -16.55
CA ALA A 7 -9.01 4.28 -17.76
C ALA A 7 -9.95 4.53 -18.96
N GLY A 8 -11.27 4.44 -18.75
CA GLY A 8 -12.26 4.81 -19.76
C GLY A 8 -12.17 6.28 -20.19
N GLU A 9 -11.95 7.20 -19.25
CA GLU A 9 -11.73 8.63 -19.53
C GLU A 9 -10.48 8.88 -20.37
N GLN A 10 -9.47 8.01 -20.28
CA GLN A 10 -8.26 8.03 -21.10
C GLN A 10 -8.39 7.26 -22.42
N GLY A 11 -9.58 6.75 -22.76
CA GLY A 11 -9.86 6.09 -24.04
C GLY A 11 -9.61 4.57 -24.06
N TYR A 12 -9.32 3.94 -22.93
CA TYR A 12 -9.19 2.48 -22.86
C TYR A 12 -10.57 1.81 -22.83
N SER A 13 -10.73 0.73 -23.59
CA SER A 13 -11.97 -0.04 -23.62
C SER A 13 -12.14 -0.86 -22.33
N VAL A 14 -13.22 -0.59 -21.58
CA VAL A 14 -13.60 -1.36 -20.39
C VAL A 14 -14.96 -2.03 -20.64
N PRO A 15 -15.11 -3.35 -20.40
CA PRO A 15 -16.38 -4.04 -20.61
C PRO A 15 -17.55 -3.40 -19.86
N ALA A 16 -18.61 -3.02 -20.59
CA ALA A 16 -19.76 -2.31 -20.03
C ALA A 16 -20.47 -3.09 -18.92
N GLN A 17 -20.55 -4.42 -19.04
CA GLN A 17 -21.15 -5.28 -18.01
C GLN A 17 -20.36 -5.22 -16.69
N ALA A 18 -19.03 -5.24 -16.75
CA ALA A 18 -18.19 -5.10 -15.55
C ALA A 18 -18.39 -3.72 -14.90
N MET A 19 -18.46 -2.67 -15.71
CA MET A 19 -18.75 -1.30 -15.23
C MET A 19 -20.11 -1.18 -14.57
N ASN A 20 -21.16 -1.76 -15.16
CA ASN A 20 -22.52 -1.74 -14.60
C ASN A 20 -22.60 -2.50 -13.28
N ASN A 21 -22.03 -3.71 -13.22
CA ASN A 21 -22.00 -4.52 -12.00
C ASN A 21 -21.21 -3.81 -10.88
N GLY A 22 -20.07 -3.22 -11.22
CA GLY A 22 -19.27 -2.43 -10.29
C GLY A 22 -20.03 -1.22 -9.74
N ASN A 23 -20.68 -0.44 -10.61
CA ASN A 23 -21.50 0.69 -10.19
C ASN A 23 -22.69 0.27 -9.31
N GLN A 24 -23.35 -0.84 -9.61
CA GLN A 24 -24.40 -1.39 -8.75
C GLN A 24 -23.88 -1.80 -7.37
N ARG A 25 -22.65 -2.35 -7.29
CA ARG A 25 -22.02 -2.66 -6.00
C ARG A 25 -21.69 -1.40 -5.21
N LEU A 26 -21.16 -0.36 -5.86
CA LEU A 26 -20.90 0.93 -5.22
C LEU A 26 -22.20 1.57 -4.72
N LEU A 27 -23.28 1.51 -5.50
CA LEU A 27 -24.58 2.03 -5.09
C LEU A 27 -25.13 1.30 -3.85
N ARG A 28 -24.98 -0.03 -3.81
CA ARG A 28 -25.29 -0.83 -2.62
C ARG A 28 -24.44 -0.44 -1.41
N TYR A 29 -23.17 -0.07 -1.58
CA TYR A 29 -22.37 0.46 -0.47
C TYR A 29 -22.97 1.76 0.10
N LEU A 30 -23.46 2.65 -0.75
CA LEU A 30 -24.09 3.90 -0.28
C LEU A 30 -25.39 3.63 0.48
N GLN A 31 -26.21 2.69 0.00
CA GLN A 31 -27.58 2.47 0.49
C GLN A 31 -27.66 1.46 1.64
N GLU A 32 -26.79 0.43 1.64
CA GLU A 32 -26.89 -0.73 2.52
C GLU A 32 -25.55 -1.02 3.22
N PRO A 33 -25.02 -0.09 4.04
CA PRO A 33 -23.69 -0.24 4.65
C PRO A 33 -23.58 -1.44 5.59
N GLY A 34 -24.70 -1.92 6.16
CA GLY A 34 -24.74 -3.11 7.01
C GLY A 34 -24.32 -4.40 6.30
N LEU A 35 -24.42 -4.45 4.96
CA LEU A 35 -24.00 -5.60 4.17
C LEU A 35 -22.49 -5.64 3.89
N MET A 36 -21.75 -4.59 4.26
CA MET A 36 -20.30 -4.58 4.14
C MET A 36 -19.67 -5.35 5.30
N THR A 37 -19.03 -6.47 4.97
CA THR A 37 -18.19 -7.25 5.87
C THR A 37 -16.81 -6.61 5.96
N VAL A 38 -16.40 -6.26 7.18
CA VAL A 38 -15.10 -5.65 7.49
C VAL A 38 -14.37 -6.55 8.50
N ARG A 39 -14.01 -7.76 8.05
CA ARG A 39 -13.60 -8.91 8.88
C ARG A 39 -12.50 -8.58 9.91
N TYR A 40 -11.50 -7.81 9.50
CA TYR A 40 -10.31 -7.53 10.32
C TYR A 40 -10.33 -6.12 10.92
N SER A 41 -11.42 -5.39 10.80
CA SER A 41 -11.49 -3.99 11.22
C SER A 41 -11.69 -3.85 12.73
N ASP A 42 -10.90 -2.98 13.36
CA ASP A 42 -11.06 -2.59 14.77
C ASP A 42 -12.11 -1.46 14.96
N ASP A 43 -12.48 -0.76 13.88
CA ASP A 43 -13.54 0.25 13.85
C ASP A 43 -14.41 0.07 12.59
N ALA A 44 -15.41 -0.82 12.73
CA ALA A 44 -16.29 -1.18 11.62
C ALA A 44 -17.10 0.02 11.09
N ALA A 45 -17.43 0.99 11.93
CA ALA A 45 -18.16 2.19 11.51
C ALA A 45 -17.28 3.08 10.63
N ALA A 46 -16.04 3.35 11.08
CA ALA A 46 -15.07 4.13 10.31
C ALA A 46 -14.72 3.47 8.97
N SER A 47 -14.55 2.15 8.97
CA SER A 47 -14.19 1.37 7.77
C SER A 47 -15.31 1.43 6.73
N ARG A 48 -16.56 1.29 7.17
CA ARG A 48 -17.73 1.46 6.30
C ARG A 48 -17.85 2.89 5.80
N PHE A 49 -17.63 3.88 6.66
CA PHE A 49 -17.65 5.29 6.26
C PHE A 49 -16.61 5.57 5.16
N ALA A 50 -15.38 5.08 5.31
CA ALA A 50 -14.33 5.22 4.30
C ALA A 50 -14.72 4.57 2.97
N ALA A 51 -15.25 3.34 2.99
CA ALA A 51 -15.74 2.67 1.79
C ALA A 51 -16.90 3.42 1.12
N GLN A 52 -17.85 3.95 1.90
CA GLN A 52 -18.98 4.74 1.41
C GLN A 52 -18.52 6.06 0.77
N ALA A 53 -17.63 6.80 1.42
CA ALA A 53 -17.10 8.06 0.92
C ALA A 53 -16.34 7.88 -0.40
N TYR A 54 -15.51 6.84 -0.52
CA TYR A 54 -14.80 6.57 -1.75
C TYR A 54 -15.74 6.10 -2.86
N ALA A 55 -16.71 5.24 -2.55
CA ALA A 55 -17.75 4.84 -3.50
C ALA A 55 -18.57 6.04 -4.00
N ALA A 56 -18.87 6.99 -3.10
CA ALA A 56 -19.58 8.22 -3.42
C ALA A 56 -18.79 9.08 -4.42
N LEU A 57 -17.48 9.27 -4.20
CA LEU A 57 -16.61 9.99 -5.13
C LEU A 57 -16.62 9.36 -6.53
N VAL A 58 -16.43 8.03 -6.61
CA VAL A 58 -16.38 7.30 -7.89
C VAL A 58 -17.71 7.35 -8.64
N LEU A 59 -18.84 7.30 -7.93
CA LEU A 59 -20.17 7.45 -8.53
C LEU A 59 -20.48 8.89 -8.93
N ALA A 60 -20.06 9.89 -8.13
CA ALA A 60 -20.29 11.29 -8.40
C ALA A 60 -19.52 11.77 -9.64
N ARG A 61 -18.30 11.28 -9.86
CA ARG A 61 -17.54 11.49 -11.11
C ARG A 61 -18.32 11.05 -12.36
N GLN A 62 -19.16 10.03 -12.23
CA GLN A 62 -20.03 9.54 -13.29
C GLN A 62 -21.45 10.13 -13.26
N GLN A 63 -21.73 11.11 -12.39
CA GLN A 63 -23.07 11.68 -12.17
C GLN A 63 -24.13 10.64 -11.76
N LYS A 64 -23.71 9.60 -11.04
CA LYS A 64 -24.54 8.45 -10.62
C LYS A 64 -24.78 8.36 -9.12
N ALA A 65 -24.24 9.29 -8.32
CA ALA A 65 -24.40 9.26 -6.86
C ALA A 65 -25.72 9.93 -6.43
N PRO A 66 -26.68 9.22 -5.80
CA PRO A 66 -27.92 9.85 -5.35
C PRO A 66 -27.67 10.82 -4.21
N LEU A 67 -28.13 12.07 -4.35
CA LEU A 67 -27.85 13.14 -3.37
C LEU A 67 -28.37 12.81 -1.96
N GLY A 68 -29.51 12.13 -1.85
CA GLY A 68 -30.05 11.67 -0.58
C GLY A 68 -29.10 10.71 0.15
N ALA A 69 -28.45 9.80 -0.57
CA ALA A 69 -27.48 8.89 0.02
C ALA A 69 -26.20 9.62 0.48
N LEU A 70 -25.73 10.61 -0.29
CA LEU A 70 -24.59 11.43 0.11
C LEU A 70 -24.87 12.21 1.40
N ARG A 71 -26.08 12.78 1.53
CA ARG A 71 -26.53 13.48 2.75
C ARG A 71 -26.63 12.56 3.95
N GLU A 72 -27.06 11.32 3.74
CA GLU A 72 -27.15 10.30 4.80
C GLU A 72 -25.79 9.74 5.23
N ILE A 73 -24.79 9.76 4.35
CA ILE A 73 -23.41 9.49 4.75
C ILE A 73 -22.87 10.68 5.54
N TRP A 74 -23.13 11.91 5.07
CA TRP A 74 -22.70 13.14 5.75
C TRP A 74 -23.27 13.30 7.17
N SER A 75 -24.50 12.84 7.42
CA SER A 75 -25.09 12.87 8.78
C SER A 75 -24.27 12.07 9.81
N ARG A 76 -23.39 11.16 9.35
CA ARG A 76 -22.52 10.30 10.16
C ARG A 76 -21.03 10.65 10.02
N HIS A 77 -20.67 11.87 9.60
CA HIS A 77 -19.29 12.29 9.35
C HIS A 77 -18.34 12.12 10.55
N GLU A 78 -18.85 12.13 11.78
CA GLU A 78 -18.08 11.85 13.01
C GLU A 78 -17.53 10.42 13.09
N GLN A 79 -18.01 9.51 12.22
CA GLN A 79 -17.46 8.16 12.07
C GLN A 79 -16.11 8.16 11.34
N ALA A 80 -15.75 9.26 10.66
CA ALA A 80 -14.47 9.37 9.99
C ALA A 80 -13.31 9.29 11.01
N ARG A 81 -12.26 8.55 10.64
CA ARG A 81 -10.99 8.46 11.37
C ARG A 81 -9.82 8.99 10.54
N SER A 82 -10.13 9.69 9.46
CA SER A 82 -9.17 10.37 8.57
C SER A 82 -9.91 11.47 7.81
N GLY A 83 -9.18 12.52 7.45
CA GLY A 83 -9.68 13.59 6.59
C GLY A 83 -9.94 13.17 5.14
N LEU A 84 -9.28 12.11 4.62
CA LEU A 84 -9.46 11.68 3.23
C LEU A 84 -10.92 11.31 2.87
N PRO A 85 -11.63 10.44 3.61
CA PRO A 85 -13.02 10.12 3.28
C PRO A 85 -13.95 11.35 3.38
N LEU A 86 -13.66 12.29 4.28
CA LEU A 86 -14.41 13.55 4.35
C LEU A 86 -14.19 14.40 3.09
N LEU A 87 -12.96 14.49 2.59
CA LEU A 87 -12.63 15.18 1.34
C LEU A 87 -13.35 14.53 0.15
N GLN A 88 -13.27 13.20 0.04
CA GLN A 88 -13.92 12.44 -1.03
C GLN A 88 -15.44 12.66 -1.05
N LEU A 89 -16.07 12.64 0.13
CA LEU A 89 -17.50 12.93 0.29
C LEU A 89 -17.83 14.39 -0.04
N GLY A 90 -16.99 15.35 0.37
CA GLY A 90 -17.15 16.76 0.05
C GLY A 90 -17.10 17.04 -1.45
N ILE A 91 -16.16 16.42 -2.17
CA ILE A 91 -16.08 16.48 -3.63
C ILE A 91 -17.32 15.87 -4.27
N ALA A 92 -17.79 14.71 -3.77
CA ALA A 92 -19.00 14.08 -4.27
C ALA A 92 -20.26 14.95 -4.06
N LEU A 93 -20.41 15.56 -2.88
CA LEU A 93 -21.50 16.49 -2.57
C LEU A 93 -21.47 17.71 -3.49
N LYS A 94 -20.29 18.30 -3.72
CA LYS A 94 -20.11 19.43 -4.64
C LYS A 94 -20.51 19.05 -6.07
N ALA A 95 -20.01 17.91 -6.55
CA ALA A 95 -20.27 17.41 -7.90
C ALA A 95 -21.76 17.08 -8.15
N MET A 96 -22.51 16.74 -7.11
CA MET A 96 -23.95 16.46 -7.17
C MET A 96 -24.84 17.65 -6.75
N GLY A 97 -24.26 18.83 -6.47
CA GLY A 97 -24.99 20.08 -6.27
C GLY A 97 -25.35 20.49 -4.83
N ASP A 98 -24.79 19.85 -3.79
CA ASP A 98 -24.96 20.27 -2.38
C ASP A 98 -23.74 21.05 -1.88
N ALA A 99 -23.61 22.29 -2.33
CA ALA A 99 -22.47 23.16 -2.02
C ALA A 99 -22.29 23.42 -0.50
N PRO A 100 -23.35 23.70 0.30
CA PRO A 100 -23.16 23.99 1.73
C PRO A 100 -22.54 22.83 2.50
N ARG A 101 -23.00 21.58 2.27
CA ARG A 101 -22.39 20.41 2.94
C ARG A 101 -21.03 20.09 2.37
N ALA A 102 -20.80 20.34 1.09
CA ALA A 102 -19.48 20.18 0.50
C ALA A 102 -18.44 21.08 1.20
N GLU A 103 -18.73 22.37 1.40
CA GLU A 103 -17.81 23.30 2.09
C GLU A 103 -17.51 22.86 3.53
N GLN A 104 -18.52 22.39 4.25
CA GLN A 104 -18.35 21.83 5.60
C GLN A 104 -17.44 20.59 5.59
N ALA A 105 -17.66 19.67 4.66
CA ALA A 105 -16.88 18.45 4.51
C ALA A 105 -15.42 18.75 4.13
N LEU A 106 -15.18 19.68 3.20
CA LEU A 106 -13.84 20.11 2.80
C LEU A 106 -13.09 20.76 3.96
N THR A 107 -13.75 21.61 4.74
CA THR A 107 -13.15 22.24 5.92
C THR A 107 -12.76 21.20 6.96
N LEU A 108 -13.68 20.29 7.28
CA LEU A 108 -13.45 19.24 8.26
C LEU A 108 -12.36 18.24 7.81
N ALA A 109 -12.27 17.97 6.51
CA ALA A 109 -11.25 17.09 5.95
C ALA A 109 -9.82 17.60 6.20
N MET A 110 -9.62 18.92 6.22
CA MET A 110 -8.29 19.50 6.46
C MET A 110 -7.90 19.52 7.94
N SER A 111 -8.88 19.52 8.86
CA SER A 111 -8.63 19.54 10.31
C SER A 111 -8.69 18.17 10.98
N THR A 112 -9.11 17.13 10.26
CA THR A 112 -9.24 15.76 10.81
C THR A 112 -7.98 14.94 10.52
N PRO A 113 -7.10 14.69 11.52
CA PRO A 113 -5.95 13.82 11.35
C PRO A 113 -6.38 12.36 11.21
N ARG A 114 -5.49 11.53 10.65
CA ARG A 114 -5.67 10.08 10.64
C ARG A 114 -5.48 9.50 12.05
N GLN A 115 -6.33 8.55 12.44
CA GLN A 115 -6.32 7.90 13.75
C GLN A 115 -6.22 6.37 13.61
N ASP A 116 -5.03 5.86 13.32
CA ASP A 116 -4.78 4.44 12.99
C ASP A 116 -3.59 3.80 13.74
N THR A 117 -2.97 4.49 14.71
CA THR A 117 -1.77 4.03 15.44
C THR A 117 -1.88 2.59 15.96
N ASP A 118 -3.03 2.22 16.49
CA ASP A 118 -3.32 0.89 17.06
C ASP A 118 -4.62 0.29 16.51
N ARG A 119 -5.04 0.69 15.30
CA ARG A 119 -6.31 0.25 14.71
C ARG A 119 -6.18 -0.04 13.23
N TRP A 120 -6.67 -1.20 12.82
CA TRP A 120 -6.84 -1.53 11.42
C TRP A 120 -8.18 -1.01 10.89
N LEU A 121 -8.13 -0.04 9.98
CA LEU A 121 -9.32 0.51 9.30
C LEU A 121 -9.71 -0.26 8.04
N GLY A 122 -8.90 -1.21 7.58
CA GLY A 122 -9.16 -1.99 6.35
C GLY A 122 -9.23 -1.16 5.07
N ASP A 123 -8.80 0.11 5.11
CA ASP A 123 -8.78 1.01 3.96
C ASP A 123 -7.44 0.97 3.20
N TYR A 124 -6.45 0.20 3.67
CA TYR A 124 -5.08 0.17 3.15
C TYR A 124 -4.41 1.56 3.20
N GLY A 125 -4.65 2.31 4.28
CA GLY A 125 -4.19 3.68 4.45
C GLY A 125 -3.11 3.87 5.48
N SER A 126 -2.50 5.04 5.38
CA SER A 126 -1.55 5.64 6.32
C SER A 126 -1.69 7.16 6.24
N ALA A 127 -1.06 7.91 7.16
CA ALA A 127 -1.07 9.37 7.12
C ALA A 127 -0.51 9.88 5.78
N LEU A 128 0.69 9.40 5.40
CA LEU A 128 1.32 9.65 4.11
C LEU A 128 0.40 9.38 2.92
N ARG A 129 -0.26 8.22 2.90
CA ARG A 129 -1.17 7.84 1.81
C ARG A 129 -2.35 8.81 1.71
N ASP A 130 -2.93 9.16 2.85
CA ASP A 130 -4.10 10.02 2.92
C ASP A 130 -3.77 11.46 2.53
N ASP A 131 -2.62 11.98 2.97
CA ASP A 131 -2.16 13.32 2.64
C ASP A 131 -1.80 13.45 1.15
N ALA A 132 -1.13 12.45 0.57
CA ALA A 132 -0.87 12.42 -0.87
C ALA A 132 -2.16 12.37 -1.71
N LEU A 133 -3.13 11.51 -1.35
CA LEU A 133 -4.41 11.45 -2.06
C LEU A 133 -5.25 12.72 -1.85
N LYS A 134 -5.20 13.34 -0.67
CA LYS A 134 -5.84 14.64 -0.45
C LYS A 134 -5.27 15.69 -1.39
N LEU A 135 -3.94 15.78 -1.50
CA LEU A 135 -3.28 16.73 -2.41
C LEU A 135 -3.70 16.51 -3.86
N ALA A 136 -3.63 15.25 -4.33
CA ALA A 136 -4.03 14.90 -5.69
C ALA A 136 -5.50 15.26 -5.99
N LEU A 137 -6.41 15.00 -5.04
CA LEU A 137 -7.83 15.33 -5.19
C LEU A 137 -8.11 16.84 -5.15
N LEU A 138 -7.41 17.59 -4.30
CA LEU A 138 -7.54 19.05 -4.24
C LEU A 138 -7.07 19.71 -5.54
N GLU A 139 -5.92 19.28 -6.08
CA GLU A 139 -5.36 19.77 -7.34
C GLU A 139 -6.30 19.44 -8.51
N GLU A 140 -6.71 18.18 -8.65
CA GLU A 140 -7.59 17.70 -9.72
C GLU A 140 -8.94 18.43 -9.75
N ASN A 141 -9.45 18.87 -8.60
CA ASN A 141 -10.74 19.57 -8.49
C ASN A 141 -10.60 21.09 -8.30
N GLN A 142 -9.39 21.63 -8.35
CA GLN A 142 -9.09 23.06 -8.17
C GLN A 142 -9.67 23.63 -6.86
N LEU A 143 -9.46 22.91 -5.75
CA LEU A 143 -10.01 23.24 -4.43
C LEU A 143 -8.91 23.68 -3.47
N LEU A 144 -9.20 24.68 -2.64
CA LEU A 144 -8.37 25.10 -1.50
C LEU A 144 -6.88 25.31 -1.86
N PRO A 145 -6.54 26.19 -2.82
CA PRO A 145 -5.15 26.39 -3.27
C PRO A 145 -4.18 26.71 -2.13
N ASP A 146 -4.62 27.47 -1.13
CA ASP A 146 -3.78 27.80 0.04
C ASP A 146 -3.43 26.56 0.89
N ALA A 147 -4.36 25.61 1.02
CA ALA A 147 -4.13 24.37 1.76
C ALA A 147 -3.21 23.41 1.00
N GLN A 148 -3.20 23.45 -0.33
CA GLN A 148 -2.34 22.59 -1.15
C GLN A 148 -0.85 22.83 -0.88
N ASN A 149 -0.42 24.08 -0.71
CA ASN A 149 0.98 24.42 -0.44
C ASN A 149 1.47 23.87 0.91
N THR A 150 0.64 24.00 1.95
CA THR A 150 0.94 23.44 3.28
C THR A 150 1.00 21.92 3.23
N LEU A 151 0.02 21.29 2.55
CA LEU A 151 -0.04 19.84 2.42
C LEU A 151 1.15 19.28 1.63
N LEU A 152 1.54 19.95 0.54
CA LEU A 152 2.73 19.59 -0.24
C LEU A 152 4.01 19.67 0.60
N SER A 153 4.17 20.73 1.39
CA SER A 153 5.35 20.90 2.24
C SER A 153 5.46 19.76 3.27
N ASN A 154 4.37 19.46 3.97
CA ASN A 154 4.32 18.36 4.93
C ASN A 154 4.58 17.00 4.26
N LEU A 155 3.98 16.78 3.09
CA LEU A 155 4.11 15.53 2.35
C LEU A 155 5.56 15.29 1.88
N ALA A 156 6.26 16.35 1.47
CA ALA A 156 7.66 16.27 1.07
C ALA A 156 8.56 15.85 2.24
N GLU A 157 8.31 16.38 3.45
CA GLU A 157 9.03 16.01 4.66
C GLU A 157 8.72 14.56 5.09
N GLU A 158 7.44 14.18 5.11
CA GLU A 158 7.02 12.83 5.51
C GLU A 158 7.56 11.77 4.53
N ALA A 159 7.51 12.02 3.22
CA ALA A 159 7.95 11.08 2.20
C ALA A 159 9.48 10.89 2.17
N TYR A 160 10.28 11.90 2.52
CA TYR A 160 11.75 11.83 2.49
C TYR A 160 12.31 10.85 3.54
N GLY A 161 11.62 10.69 4.68
CA GLY A 161 12.08 9.85 5.79
C GLY A 161 11.75 8.36 5.66
N GLN A 162 10.92 7.96 4.70
CA GLN A 162 10.41 6.59 4.64
C GLN A 162 11.32 5.64 3.87
N ARG A 163 11.84 4.63 4.57
CA ARG A 163 12.62 3.55 3.95
C ARG A 163 11.77 2.53 3.21
N TRP A 164 10.55 2.27 3.70
CA TRP A 164 9.62 1.30 3.12
C TRP A 164 8.29 1.99 2.87
N LEU A 165 7.77 1.82 1.66
CA LEU A 165 6.48 2.33 1.23
C LEU A 165 5.64 1.17 0.71
N SER A 166 4.38 1.14 1.11
CA SER A 166 3.39 0.26 0.49
C SER A 166 3.13 0.67 -0.96
N THR A 167 2.56 -0.25 -1.74
CA THR A 167 2.13 0.06 -3.11
C THR A 167 1.06 1.16 -3.14
N GLN A 168 0.20 1.23 -2.11
CA GLN A 168 -0.82 2.28 -1.99
C GLN A 168 -0.20 3.66 -1.75
N GLU A 169 0.78 3.78 -0.84
CA GLU A 169 1.53 5.02 -0.61
C GLU A 169 2.31 5.45 -1.84
N THR A 170 3.00 4.50 -2.49
CA THR A 170 3.78 4.77 -3.70
C THR A 170 2.88 5.31 -4.83
N ASN A 171 1.71 4.70 -5.03
CA ASN A 171 0.75 5.17 -6.02
C ASN A 171 0.15 6.54 -5.64
N ALA A 172 -0.18 6.77 -4.37
CA ALA A 172 -0.69 8.05 -3.89
C ALA A 172 0.33 9.17 -4.11
N LEU A 173 1.61 8.94 -3.75
CA LEU A 173 2.71 9.88 -3.98
C LEU A 173 2.93 10.14 -5.47
N PHE A 174 2.85 9.11 -6.31
CA PHE A 174 2.91 9.27 -7.75
C PHE A 174 1.78 10.19 -8.26
N LEU A 175 0.54 9.95 -7.85
CA LEU A 175 -0.61 10.76 -8.25
C LEU A 175 -0.50 12.21 -7.77
N ALA A 176 0.01 12.43 -6.56
CA ALA A 176 0.25 13.75 -6.00
C ALA A 176 1.40 14.49 -6.68
N GLY A 177 2.44 13.76 -7.10
CA GLY A 177 3.67 14.32 -7.68
C GLY A 177 3.65 14.52 -9.19
N ARG A 178 2.76 13.83 -9.92
CA ARG A 178 2.77 13.80 -11.41
C ARG A 178 2.61 15.18 -12.06
N THR A 179 1.92 16.12 -11.41
CA THR A 179 1.69 17.48 -11.91
C THR A 179 2.74 18.47 -11.38
N LEU A 180 3.47 18.10 -10.32
CA LEU A 180 4.47 18.97 -9.67
C LEU A 180 5.74 19.14 -10.52
N GLN A 181 6.03 18.22 -11.44
CA GLN A 181 7.22 18.30 -12.30
C GLN A 181 7.22 19.54 -13.20
N ASP A 182 6.03 20.06 -13.53
CA ASP A 182 5.86 21.25 -14.37
C ASP A 182 5.64 22.53 -13.56
N LEU A 183 5.71 22.47 -12.22
CA LEU A 183 5.64 23.66 -11.39
C LEU A 183 6.88 24.56 -11.61
N PRO A 184 6.68 25.87 -11.85
CA PRO A 184 7.77 26.81 -11.95
C PRO A 184 8.55 26.92 -10.62
N GLY A 185 9.86 26.86 -10.70
CA GLY A 185 10.77 27.00 -9.58
C GLY A 185 12.21 27.10 -10.07
N SER A 186 12.69 28.33 -10.27
CA SER A 186 14.08 28.57 -10.68
C SER A 186 15.06 28.16 -9.59
N TRP A 187 16.09 27.41 -9.97
CA TRP A 187 17.15 26.99 -9.08
C TRP A 187 18.51 26.97 -9.79
N GLN A 188 19.57 27.12 -9.00
CA GLN A 188 20.96 27.01 -9.47
C GLN A 188 21.78 26.19 -8.48
N ALA A 189 22.61 25.29 -8.98
CA ALA A 189 23.47 24.45 -8.15
C ALA A 189 24.79 24.15 -8.83
N GLN A 190 25.87 24.10 -8.07
CA GLN A 190 27.15 23.54 -8.51
C GLN A 190 27.28 22.11 -7.98
N THR A 191 27.70 21.17 -8.82
CA THR A 191 28.00 19.80 -8.39
C THR A 191 29.47 19.47 -8.53
N SER A 192 29.97 18.50 -7.77
CA SER A 192 31.34 17.97 -7.92
C SER A 192 31.56 17.18 -9.22
N LEU A 193 30.49 16.84 -9.95
CA LEU A 193 30.53 15.95 -11.11
C LEU A 193 30.86 16.66 -12.42
N GLN A 194 30.71 17.99 -12.48
CA GLN A 194 30.93 18.77 -13.69
C GLN A 194 31.32 20.21 -13.36
N ALA A 195 32.18 20.82 -14.18
CA ALA A 195 32.65 22.19 -13.96
C ALA A 195 31.57 23.26 -14.20
N GLN A 196 30.61 22.99 -15.11
CA GLN A 196 29.55 23.94 -15.42
C GLN A 196 28.43 23.89 -14.36
N PRO A 197 27.98 25.04 -13.83
CA PRO A 197 26.84 25.10 -12.94
C PRO A 197 25.57 24.55 -13.60
N LEU A 198 24.71 23.96 -12.78
CA LEU A 198 23.36 23.54 -13.15
C LEU A 198 22.37 24.66 -12.86
N SER A 199 21.42 24.85 -13.77
CA SER A 199 20.29 25.73 -13.55
C SER A 199 19.08 25.24 -14.34
N ALA A 200 17.89 25.37 -13.77
CA ALA A 200 16.63 25.17 -14.48
C ALA A 200 15.55 26.05 -13.86
N ASP A 201 14.40 26.14 -14.54
CA ASP A 201 13.21 26.86 -14.12
C ASP A 201 12.12 25.96 -13.53
N LYS A 202 12.39 24.66 -13.42
CA LYS A 202 11.52 23.64 -12.82
C LYS A 202 12.34 22.47 -12.27
N ALA A 203 11.69 21.54 -11.57
CA ALA A 203 12.32 20.35 -11.04
C ALA A 203 13.00 19.52 -12.14
N GLN A 204 14.18 18.97 -11.84
CA GLN A 204 14.94 18.10 -12.75
C GLN A 204 15.37 16.82 -12.04
N THR A 205 15.32 15.71 -12.75
CA THR A 205 15.81 14.41 -12.26
C THR A 205 17.02 13.99 -13.07
N ARG A 206 18.08 13.56 -12.37
CA ARG A 206 19.31 13.06 -12.99
C ARG A 206 19.69 11.72 -12.39
N THR A 207 19.90 10.73 -13.24
CA THR A 207 20.43 9.42 -12.84
C THR A 207 21.93 9.52 -12.57
N LEU A 208 22.39 8.86 -11.52
CA LEU A 208 23.79 8.80 -11.13
C LEU A 208 24.27 7.34 -11.11
N SER A 209 25.49 7.12 -11.56
CA SER A 209 26.24 5.88 -11.30
C SER A 209 26.73 5.82 -9.85
N ALA A 210 27.17 4.63 -9.40
CA ALA A 210 27.72 4.46 -8.06
C ALA A 210 28.99 5.29 -7.84
N GLU A 211 29.84 5.41 -8.86
CA GLU A 211 31.08 6.19 -8.83
C GLU A 211 30.80 7.68 -8.69
N GLN A 212 29.79 8.18 -9.41
CA GLN A 212 29.33 9.57 -9.29
C GLN A 212 28.71 9.82 -7.91
N LEU A 213 27.86 8.91 -7.43
CA LEU A 213 27.24 9.03 -6.10
C LEU A 213 28.29 9.10 -4.98
N ALA A 214 29.34 8.28 -5.05
CA ALA A 214 30.40 8.22 -4.05
C ALA A 214 31.20 9.53 -3.92
N THR A 215 31.20 10.39 -4.94
CA THR A 215 31.93 11.66 -4.97
C THR A 215 31.01 12.88 -5.04
N LEU A 216 29.69 12.68 -4.97
CA LEU A 216 28.71 13.74 -5.15
C LEU A 216 28.78 14.76 -4.02
N GLN A 217 28.98 16.02 -4.39
CA GLN A 217 28.74 17.18 -3.56
C GLN A 217 27.85 18.13 -4.35
N VAL A 218 26.88 18.76 -3.67
CA VAL A 218 25.97 19.73 -4.25
C VAL A 218 26.03 21.00 -3.41
N SER A 219 26.29 22.12 -4.06
CA SER A 219 26.29 23.45 -3.45
C SER A 219 25.21 24.30 -4.12
N ASN A 220 24.35 24.91 -3.32
CA ASN A 220 23.37 25.88 -3.83
C ASN A 220 24.09 27.18 -4.18
N THR A 221 24.06 27.57 -5.45
CA THR A 221 24.67 28.82 -5.96
C THR A 221 23.64 29.88 -6.31
N GLY A 222 22.35 29.60 -6.10
CA GLY A 222 21.26 30.54 -6.31
C GLY A 222 21.07 31.49 -5.13
N ASP A 223 20.12 32.42 -5.31
CA ASP A 223 19.68 33.40 -4.32
C ASP A 223 18.47 32.93 -3.48
N ARG A 224 17.96 31.72 -3.76
CA ARG A 224 16.82 31.09 -3.09
C ARG A 224 17.19 29.72 -2.53
N PRO A 225 16.44 29.19 -1.54
CA PRO A 225 16.60 27.81 -1.09
C PRO A 225 16.50 26.81 -2.25
N LEU A 226 17.34 25.78 -2.22
CA LEU A 226 17.34 24.66 -3.16
C LEU A 226 16.90 23.41 -2.40
N TRP A 227 15.83 22.77 -2.87
CA TRP A 227 15.40 21.46 -2.39
C TRP A 227 16.07 20.37 -3.24
N LEU A 228 16.66 19.39 -2.57
CA LEU A 228 17.33 18.25 -3.19
C LEU A 228 16.82 16.95 -2.59
N ARG A 229 16.63 15.93 -3.43
CA ARG A 229 16.31 14.56 -3.01
C ARG A 229 17.31 13.61 -3.66
N LEU A 230 17.84 12.71 -2.84
CA LEU A 230 18.80 11.69 -3.27
C LEU A 230 18.28 10.31 -2.88
N ASP A 231 17.77 9.58 -3.86
CA ASP A 231 17.38 8.19 -3.69
C ASP A 231 18.48 7.28 -4.26
N SER A 232 18.91 6.29 -3.49
CA SER A 232 19.89 5.28 -3.92
C SER A 232 19.38 3.88 -3.62
N SER A 233 19.72 2.92 -4.48
CA SER A 233 19.30 1.53 -4.36
C SER A 233 20.41 0.60 -4.83
N GLY A 234 20.56 -0.54 -4.16
CA GLY A 234 21.56 -1.56 -4.47
C GLY A 234 21.43 -2.80 -3.58
N TYR A 235 22.03 -3.91 -4.01
CA TYR A 235 22.09 -5.13 -3.22
C TYR A 235 23.31 -5.12 -2.28
N PRO A 236 23.16 -5.51 -1.00
CA PRO A 236 24.29 -5.60 -0.10
C PRO A 236 25.22 -6.75 -0.51
N LEU A 237 26.54 -6.58 -0.27
CA LEU A 237 27.55 -7.61 -0.56
C LEU A 237 27.46 -8.82 0.37
N THR A 238 26.92 -8.62 1.58
CA THR A 238 26.75 -9.66 2.60
C THR A 238 25.33 -9.63 3.15
N ALA A 239 24.87 -10.76 3.69
CA ALA A 239 23.57 -10.84 4.33
C ALA A 239 23.48 -9.82 5.50
N PRO A 240 22.46 -8.94 5.52
CA PRO A 240 22.24 -8.04 6.64
C PRO A 240 22.00 -8.80 7.94
N GLN A 241 22.20 -8.13 9.07
CA GLN A 241 21.81 -8.69 10.36
C GLN A 241 20.29 -8.94 10.41
N ALA A 242 19.90 -10.09 10.94
CA ALA A 242 18.50 -10.42 11.16
C ALA A 242 17.86 -9.38 12.08
N THR A 243 16.67 -8.90 11.70
CA THR A 243 15.91 -7.90 12.45
C THR A 243 14.42 -8.20 12.32
N GLY A 244 13.64 -7.67 13.25
CA GLY A 244 12.18 -7.80 13.25
C GLY A 244 11.55 -6.59 13.91
N ASN A 245 10.49 -6.07 13.31
CA ASN A 245 9.66 -5.02 13.88
C ASN A 245 8.21 -5.46 13.76
N VAL A 246 7.51 -5.57 14.90
CA VAL A 246 6.19 -6.21 15.05
C VAL A 246 6.16 -7.70 14.69
N LEU A 247 6.59 -8.06 13.48
CA LEU A 247 6.70 -9.43 12.98
C LEU A 247 8.05 -10.06 13.34
N GLY A 248 8.03 -11.37 13.57
CA GLY A 248 9.19 -12.25 13.63
C GLY A 248 8.98 -13.45 12.71
N ILE A 249 10.07 -13.97 12.13
CA ILE A 249 10.05 -15.15 11.27
C ILE A 249 11.26 -16.03 11.54
N GLU A 250 11.04 -17.33 11.63
CA GLU A 250 12.09 -18.35 11.74
C GLU A 250 11.89 -19.43 10.68
N ARG A 251 12.99 -19.85 10.05
CA ARG A 251 13.00 -20.92 9.05
C ARG A 251 13.77 -22.13 9.59
N GLN A 252 13.12 -23.28 9.59
CA GLN A 252 13.71 -24.56 9.99
C GLN A 252 13.56 -25.56 8.85
N ILE A 253 14.54 -26.45 8.72
CA ILE A 253 14.58 -27.45 7.65
C ILE A 253 14.63 -28.82 8.30
N PHE A 254 13.76 -29.70 7.84
CA PHE A 254 13.60 -31.05 8.32
C PHE A 254 13.75 -32.05 7.16
N ASP A 255 14.11 -33.28 7.49
CA ASP A 255 13.95 -34.40 6.56
C ASP A 255 12.49 -34.86 6.50
N THR A 256 12.19 -35.83 5.64
CA THR A 256 10.83 -36.39 5.50
C THR A 256 10.35 -37.15 6.74
N ARG A 257 11.20 -37.39 7.75
CA ARG A 257 10.82 -38.03 9.03
C ARG A 257 10.59 -36.99 10.13
N GLY A 258 10.72 -35.69 9.82
CA GLY A 258 10.57 -34.60 10.77
C GLY A 258 11.80 -34.35 11.66
N GLN A 259 12.97 -34.89 11.31
CA GLN A 259 14.22 -34.60 12.01
C GLN A 259 14.94 -33.41 11.39
N GLN A 260 15.57 -32.57 12.21
CA GLN A 260 16.27 -31.38 11.72
C GLN A 260 17.40 -31.76 10.75
N LYS A 261 17.42 -31.10 9.59
CA LYS A 261 18.34 -31.39 8.49
C LYS A 261 19.17 -30.16 8.13
N SER A 262 20.48 -30.34 8.00
CA SER A 262 21.39 -29.29 7.54
C SER A 262 21.41 -29.20 6.02
N LEU A 263 21.37 -27.97 5.48
CA LEU A 263 21.54 -27.71 4.04
C LEU A 263 22.90 -28.20 3.51
N THR A 264 23.93 -28.20 4.35
CA THR A 264 25.30 -28.56 3.94
C THR A 264 25.50 -30.06 3.68
N SER A 265 24.54 -30.91 4.09
CA SER A 265 24.63 -32.37 3.94
C SER A 265 23.60 -32.95 2.97
N LEU A 266 22.95 -32.10 2.18
CA LEU A 266 21.96 -32.52 1.19
C LEU A 266 22.59 -33.19 -0.02
N ARG A 267 21.95 -34.26 -0.49
CA ARG A 267 22.26 -34.91 -1.77
C ARG A 267 21.26 -34.50 -2.84
N SER A 268 21.67 -34.57 -4.10
CA SER A 268 20.75 -34.36 -5.23
C SER A 268 19.59 -35.36 -5.18
N GLY A 269 18.37 -34.86 -5.37
CA GLY A 269 17.13 -35.63 -5.28
C GLY A 269 16.64 -35.90 -3.85
N GLU A 270 17.34 -35.42 -2.82
CA GLU A 270 16.88 -35.55 -1.44
C GLU A 270 15.73 -34.58 -1.14
N LEU A 271 14.62 -35.09 -0.62
CA LEU A 271 13.48 -34.28 -0.21
C LEU A 271 13.67 -33.70 1.19
N VAL A 272 13.26 -32.45 1.37
CA VAL A 272 13.26 -31.74 2.65
C VAL A 272 11.92 -31.05 2.89
N LEU A 273 11.60 -30.85 4.17
CA LEU A 273 10.46 -30.08 4.63
C LEU A 273 10.95 -28.75 5.18
N VAL A 274 10.42 -27.64 4.67
CA VAL A 274 10.72 -26.29 5.17
C VAL A 274 9.57 -25.83 6.05
N LYS A 275 9.86 -25.56 7.33
CA LYS A 275 8.92 -24.96 8.26
C LYS A 275 9.22 -23.46 8.39
N LEU A 276 8.22 -22.63 8.15
CA LEU A 276 8.25 -21.21 8.43
C LEU A 276 7.36 -20.94 9.65
N GLU A 277 7.96 -20.50 10.74
CA GLU A 277 7.24 -20.06 11.94
C GLU A 277 7.19 -18.53 11.94
N VAL A 278 5.99 -17.96 12.01
CA VAL A 278 5.79 -16.51 11.93
C VAL A 278 5.03 -16.05 13.16
N THR A 279 5.54 -15.01 13.81
CA THR A 279 4.98 -14.46 15.05
C THR A 279 4.71 -12.98 14.91
N ALA A 280 3.75 -12.46 15.68
CA ALA A 280 3.43 -11.03 15.68
C ALA A 280 3.15 -10.52 17.10
N LYS A 281 3.64 -9.31 17.39
CA LYS A 281 3.37 -8.57 18.64
C LYS A 281 2.03 -7.83 18.66
N ARG A 282 1.30 -7.83 17.54
CA ARG A 282 -0.06 -7.31 17.36
C ARG A 282 -0.69 -8.01 16.16
N ASN A 283 -2.00 -7.86 15.96
CA ASN A 283 -2.67 -8.40 14.78
C ASN A 283 -2.10 -7.78 13.48
N VAL A 284 -1.82 -8.61 12.48
CA VAL A 284 -1.36 -8.23 11.14
C VAL A 284 -2.19 -8.99 10.11
N PRO A 285 -3.33 -8.44 9.67
CA PRO A 285 -4.27 -9.14 8.78
C PRO A 285 -3.80 -9.24 7.33
N ASP A 286 -2.73 -8.53 6.95
CA ASP A 286 -2.21 -8.38 5.60
C ASP A 286 -0.73 -8.81 5.49
N ALA A 287 -0.27 -9.73 6.34
CA ALA A 287 1.11 -10.20 6.31
C ALA A 287 1.42 -11.00 5.03
N LEU A 288 2.59 -10.73 4.44
CA LEU A 288 3.12 -11.45 3.29
C LEU A 288 4.43 -12.13 3.66
N VAL A 289 4.42 -13.46 3.68
CA VAL A 289 5.61 -14.29 3.87
C VAL A 289 6.25 -14.53 2.51
N VAL A 290 7.53 -14.19 2.38
CA VAL A 290 8.34 -14.44 1.18
C VAL A 290 9.61 -15.15 1.60
N ASP A 291 9.74 -16.42 1.21
CA ASP A 291 10.95 -17.21 1.46
C ASP A 291 11.67 -17.45 0.13
N LEU A 292 12.79 -16.75 -0.08
CA LEU A 292 13.62 -16.92 -1.27
C LEU A 292 14.37 -18.25 -1.20
N LEU A 293 14.31 -19.02 -2.28
CA LEU A 293 14.96 -20.31 -2.36
C LEU A 293 16.46 -20.18 -2.63
N PRO A 294 17.32 -20.88 -1.87
CA PRO A 294 18.67 -21.16 -2.31
C PRO A 294 18.66 -21.91 -3.64
N ALA A 295 19.48 -21.49 -4.59
CA ALA A 295 19.64 -22.23 -5.84
C ALA A 295 20.06 -23.69 -5.56
N GLY A 296 19.47 -24.63 -6.30
CA GLY A 296 19.64 -26.07 -6.09
C GLY A 296 18.58 -26.72 -5.20
N LEU A 297 17.74 -25.93 -4.53
CA LEU A 297 16.45 -26.40 -4.02
C LEU A 297 15.35 -26.01 -5.01
N GLU A 298 14.41 -26.91 -5.21
CA GLU A 298 13.24 -26.70 -6.06
C GLU A 298 11.97 -26.94 -5.23
N LEU A 299 10.94 -26.12 -5.43
CA LEU A 299 9.66 -26.32 -4.76
C LEU A 299 8.89 -27.46 -5.41
N GLU A 300 8.46 -28.41 -4.60
CA GLU A 300 7.43 -29.36 -4.98
C GLU A 300 6.07 -28.66 -5.00
N ASN A 301 5.43 -28.59 -6.17
CA ASN A 301 4.12 -27.94 -6.30
C ASN A 301 3.01 -28.87 -5.79
N GLN A 302 2.62 -28.68 -4.54
CA GLN A 302 1.65 -29.52 -3.86
C GLN A 302 0.21 -29.38 -4.35
N ASN A 303 -0.11 -28.37 -5.18
CA ASN A 303 -1.42 -28.25 -5.82
C ASN A 303 -1.66 -29.34 -6.89
N LEU A 304 -0.62 -30.10 -7.25
CA LEU A 304 -0.73 -31.27 -8.12
C LEU A 304 -1.22 -32.48 -7.30
N ALA A 305 -2.28 -33.12 -7.76
CA ALA A 305 -3.08 -34.12 -7.04
C ALA A 305 -2.34 -35.37 -6.50
N ASN A 306 -1.05 -35.55 -6.84
CA ASN A 306 -0.24 -36.71 -6.46
C ASN A 306 0.81 -36.42 -5.38
N SER A 307 1.06 -35.16 -5.01
CA SER A 307 2.17 -34.74 -4.12
C SER A 307 1.76 -34.61 -2.64
N SER A 308 0.47 -34.45 -2.34
CA SER A 308 -0.05 -34.36 -0.97
C SER A 308 -0.11 -35.72 -0.26
N ALA A 309 -0.16 -36.82 -1.03
CA ALA A 309 -0.14 -38.18 -0.50
C ALA A 309 1.19 -38.54 0.18
N SER A 310 2.31 -38.01 -0.33
CA SER A 310 3.66 -38.30 0.17
C SER A 310 3.94 -37.72 1.56
N LEU A 311 3.19 -36.70 2.00
CA LEU A 311 3.39 -36.04 3.29
C LEU A 311 2.59 -36.67 4.43
N GLN A 312 1.45 -37.29 4.12
CA GLN A 312 0.56 -37.92 5.12
C GLN A 312 1.10 -39.27 5.62
N GLU A 313 1.94 -39.94 4.85
CA GLU A 313 2.60 -41.19 5.24
C GLU A 313 3.79 -40.98 6.21
N ASN A 314 4.18 -39.73 6.45
CA ASN A 314 5.45 -39.37 7.12
C ASN A 314 5.31 -39.10 8.63
N GLY A 315 4.77 -40.04 9.40
CA GLY A 315 4.87 -40.05 10.87
C GLY A 315 4.24 -38.87 11.64
N ASP A 316 4.20 -38.99 12.98
CA ASP A 316 3.44 -38.07 13.84
C ASP A 316 3.96 -36.62 13.84
N ALA A 317 5.27 -36.42 13.65
CA ALA A 317 5.90 -35.10 13.67
C ALA A 317 5.48 -34.24 12.48
N VAL A 318 5.45 -34.79 11.27
CA VAL A 318 5.02 -34.08 10.06
C VAL A 318 3.52 -33.82 10.12
N GLN A 319 2.73 -34.79 10.61
CA GLN A 319 1.29 -34.59 10.77
C GLN A 319 0.95 -33.42 11.71
N ASN A 320 1.70 -33.25 12.81
CA ASN A 320 1.51 -32.10 13.70
C ASN A 320 1.80 -30.76 13.02
N LEU A 321 2.85 -30.67 12.20
CA LEU A 321 3.17 -29.46 11.43
C LEU A 321 2.06 -29.14 10.40
N LEU A 322 1.54 -30.16 9.72
CA LEU A 322 0.43 -30.01 8.78
C LEU A 322 -0.85 -29.55 9.49
N ASN A 323 -1.15 -30.09 10.67
CA ASN A 323 -2.30 -29.68 11.47
C ASN A 323 -2.19 -28.21 11.91
N GLN A 324 -0.99 -27.74 12.25
CA GLN A 324 -0.75 -26.32 12.58
C GLN A 324 -0.97 -25.43 11.35
N MET A 325 -0.43 -25.83 10.18
CA MET A 325 -0.65 -25.09 8.93
C MET A 325 -2.13 -25.01 8.55
N GLN A 326 -2.91 -26.08 8.77
CA GLN A 326 -4.36 -26.10 8.51
C GLN A 326 -5.16 -25.13 9.39
N GLN A 327 -4.61 -24.73 10.53
CA GLN A 327 -5.24 -23.75 11.43
C GLN A 327 -4.90 -22.30 11.07
N ALA A 328 -3.92 -22.07 10.18
CA ALA A 328 -3.54 -20.74 9.75
C ALA A 328 -4.59 -20.11 8.82
N ASP A 329 -4.86 -18.81 8.97
CA ASP A 329 -5.77 -18.04 8.10
C ASP A 329 -5.05 -17.61 6.81
N ILE A 330 -4.77 -18.59 5.96
CA ILE A 330 -4.05 -18.40 4.69
C ILE A 330 -5.00 -17.84 3.62
N GLN A 331 -4.67 -16.66 3.10
CA GLN A 331 -5.44 -16.00 2.04
C GLN A 331 -4.95 -16.40 0.64
N HIS A 332 -3.65 -16.70 0.50
CA HIS A 332 -3.02 -17.02 -0.78
C HIS A 332 -1.71 -17.79 -0.60
N ILE A 333 -1.37 -18.68 -1.54
CA ILE A 333 -0.09 -19.40 -1.61
C ILE A 333 0.41 -19.42 -3.06
N GLU A 334 1.71 -19.20 -3.26
CA GLU A 334 2.39 -19.42 -4.53
C GLU A 334 3.67 -20.22 -4.38
N PHE A 335 3.88 -21.13 -5.34
CA PHE A 335 5.13 -21.86 -5.54
C PHE A 335 5.77 -21.33 -6.82
N ARG A 336 6.83 -20.54 -6.70
CA ARG A 336 7.60 -20.00 -7.83
C ARG A 336 8.98 -20.64 -7.87
N ASP A 337 9.61 -20.56 -9.03
CA ASP A 337 10.94 -21.15 -9.27
C ASP A 337 12.00 -20.67 -8.25
N ASP A 338 11.92 -19.41 -7.81
CA ASP A 338 12.91 -18.79 -6.93
C ASP A 338 12.41 -18.48 -5.51
N ARG A 339 11.13 -18.73 -5.20
CA ARG A 339 10.54 -18.37 -3.90
C ARG A 339 9.22 -19.08 -3.59
N PHE A 340 9.00 -19.29 -2.30
CA PHE A 340 7.69 -19.57 -1.74
C PHE A 340 7.05 -18.27 -1.25
N VAL A 341 5.75 -18.09 -1.51
CA VAL A 341 4.98 -16.92 -1.06
C VAL A 341 3.69 -17.37 -0.39
N ALA A 342 3.36 -16.77 0.76
CA ALA A 342 2.06 -16.94 1.40
C ALA A 342 1.53 -15.61 1.95
N ALA A 343 0.28 -15.28 1.63
CA ALA A 343 -0.43 -14.17 2.29
C ALA A 343 -1.25 -14.75 3.45
N VAL A 344 -1.03 -14.25 4.66
CA VAL A 344 -1.57 -14.83 5.90
C VAL A 344 -2.07 -13.72 6.84
N ALA A 345 -3.19 -13.96 7.51
CA ALA A 345 -3.62 -13.11 8.61
C ALA A 345 -3.05 -13.66 9.92
N ILE A 346 -2.27 -12.86 10.63
CA ILE A 346 -1.56 -13.26 11.85
C ILE A 346 -2.17 -12.55 13.04
N ASN A 347 -2.57 -13.31 14.06
CA ASN A 347 -3.09 -12.76 15.31
C ASN A 347 -1.96 -12.55 16.33
N GLU A 348 -2.13 -11.59 17.22
CA GLU A 348 -1.21 -11.38 18.34
C GLU A 348 -1.03 -12.67 19.15
N GLY A 349 0.24 -13.02 19.42
CA GLY A 349 0.57 -14.20 20.24
C GLY A 349 0.37 -15.56 19.54
N SER A 350 -0.09 -15.58 18.28
CA SER A 350 -0.06 -16.80 17.47
C SER A 350 1.37 -17.23 17.12
N ARG A 351 1.59 -18.54 17.03
CA ARG A 351 2.83 -19.18 16.61
C ARG A 351 2.56 -20.23 15.56
#